data_AF-A0A9X1TGQ2-F1
#
_entry.id   AF-A0A9X1TGQ2-F1
#
_cell.length_a   1.000
_cell.length_b   1.000
_cell.length_c   1.000
_cell.angle_alpha   90.00
_cell.angle_beta   90.00
_cell.angle_gamma   90.00
#
_symmetry.space_group_name_H-M   'P 1'
#
loop_
_entity.id
_entity.type
_entity.pdbx_description
1 polymer ?
#
loop_
_entity_poly.entity_id
_entity_poly.type
_entity_poly.pdbx_seq_one_letter_code
_entity_poly.pdbx_strand_id
1 'polypeptide(L)' 'MKIIENSPQDRVPQDRDGLPPFVSSWKRLYQLLIGTLILLIVLFYLFMTHFQ' A
#
# COMPACT_ATOMS: atom_id res chain seq x y z
N MET A 1 -48.26 18.79 -12.74
CA MET A 1 -47.46 19.23 -11.57
C MET A 1 -46.22 18.36 -11.50
N LYS A 2 -45.04 18.97 -11.65
CA LYS A 2 -43.75 18.28 -11.65
C LYS A 2 -43.39 18.00 -10.18
N ILE A 3 -43.38 16.73 -9.79
CA ILE A 3 -42.92 16.33 -8.45
C ILE A 3 -41.43 16.70 -8.40
N ILE A 4 -41.12 17.68 -7.55
CA ILE A 4 -39.76 18.11 -7.26
C ILE A 4 -39.22 17.05 -6.31
N GLU A 5 -38.64 15.98 -6.85
CA GLU A 5 -37.84 15.03 -6.08
C GLU A 5 -36.53 15.71 -5.70
N ASN A 6 -36.58 16.50 -4.62
CA ASN A 6 -35.37 16.90 -3.90
C ASN A 6 -34.94 15.68 -3.06
N SER A 7 -34.18 14.78 -3.69
CA SER A 7 -33.45 13.76 -2.96
C SER A 7 -32.19 14.39 -2.34
N PRO A 8 -31.92 14.20 -1.03
CA PRO A 8 -30.71 14.69 -0.41
C PRO A 8 -29.51 14.11 -1.16
N GLN A 9 -28.58 14.99 -1.52
CA GLN A 9 -27.29 14.67 -2.10
C GLN A 9 -26.55 13.67 -1.21
N ASP A 10 -26.75 12.37 -1.48
CA ASP A 10 -25.86 11.32 -1.02
C ASP A 10 -24.51 11.58 -1.68
N ARG A 11 -23.60 12.13 -0.87
CA ARG A 11 -22.19 12.29 -1.22
C ARG A 11 -21.64 10.88 -1.40
N VAL A 12 -21.72 10.35 -2.61
CA VAL A 12 -21.06 9.10 -2.98
C VAL A 12 -19.59 9.26 -2.61
N PRO A 13 -19.06 8.50 -1.64
CA PRO A 13 -17.64 8.50 -1.38
C PRO A 13 -16.99 7.96 -2.65
N GLN A 14 -16.20 8.81 -3.29
CA GLN A 14 -15.41 8.51 -4.48
C GLN A 14 -14.74 7.13 -4.33
N ASP A 15 -15.25 6.17 -5.10
CA ASP A 15 -14.87 4.76 -5.09
C ASP A 15 -13.35 4.60 -5.04
N ARG A 16 -12.86 4.28 -3.85
CA ARG A 16 -11.64 3.47 -3.70
C ARG A 16 -11.99 1.98 -3.81
N ASP A 17 -13.20 1.67 -4.27
CA ASP A 17 -13.86 0.37 -4.24
C ASP A 17 -13.59 -0.50 -5.48
N GLY A 18 -12.67 -0.08 -6.37
CA GLY A 18 -12.30 -0.84 -7.57
C GLY A 18 -11.10 -1.77 -7.42
N LEU A 19 -10.29 -1.63 -6.36
CA LEU A 19 -9.10 -2.45 -6.17
C LEU A 19 -9.31 -3.40 -4.99
N PRO A 20 -9.32 -4.72 -5.24
CA PRO A 20 -9.59 -5.67 -4.18
C PRO A 20 -8.52 -5.55 -3.08
N PRO A 21 -8.86 -5.88 -1.82
CA PRO A 21 -8.00 -5.66 -0.65
C PRO A 21 -6.64 -6.37 -0.75
N PHE A 22 -6.48 -7.29 -1.69
CA PHE A 22 -5.21 -7.94 -2.04
C PHE A 22 -4.14 -6.94 -2.49
N VAL A 23 -4.50 -5.85 -3.19
CA VAL A 23 -3.54 -4.80 -3.63
C VAL A 23 -2.88 -4.12 -2.44
N SER A 24 -3.61 -3.98 -1.32
CA SER A 24 -3.05 -3.47 -0.07
C SER A 24 -2.04 -4.43 0.56
N SER A 25 -2.23 -5.74 0.40
CA SER A 25 -1.33 -6.77 0.92
C SER A 25 0.04 -6.76 0.24
N TRP A 26 0.10 -6.44 -1.06
CA TRP A 26 1.38 -6.31 -1.78
C TRP A 26 2.25 -5.21 -1.19
N LYS A 27 1.67 -4.07 -0.78
CA LYS A 27 2.44 -2.99 -0.14
C LYS A 27 3.18 -3.45 1.12
N ARG A 28 2.54 -4.29 1.95
CA ARG A 28 3.17 -4.87 3.14
C ARG A 28 4.30 -5.84 2.77
N LEU A 29 4.09 -6.66 1.73
CA LEU A 29 5.14 -7.55 1.21
C LEU A 29 6.35 -6.74 0.72
N TYR A 30 6.12 -5.67 -0.05
CA TYR A 30 7.19 -4.80 -0.53
C TYR A 30 7.92 -4.08 0.61
N GLN A 31 7.22 -3.66 1.68
CA GLN A 31 7.86 -3.10 2.87
C GLN A 31 8.79 -4.10 3.57
N LEU A 32 8.32 -5.35 3.74
CA LEU A 32 9.16 -6.44 4.26
C LEU A 32 10.37 -6.70 3.36
N LEU A 33 10.16 -6.73 2.04
CA LEU A 33 11.20 -6.97 1.04
C LEU A 33 12.27 -5.88 1.04
N ILE A 34 11.87 -4.60 1.12
CA ILE A 34 12.80 -3.47 1.25
C ILE A 34 13.58 -3.58 2.57
N GLY A 35 12.90 -3.94 3.67
CA GLY A 35 13.53 -4.07 4.98
C GLY A 35 14.59 -5.18 4.99
N THR A 36 14.27 -6.35 4.46
CA THR A 36 15.24 -7.45 4.33
C THR A 36 16.35 -7.13 3.33
N LEU A 37 16.08 -6.38 2.26
CA LEU A 37 17.11 -5.98 1.30
C LEU A 37 18.16 -5.07 1.96
N ILE A 38 17.71 -4.06 2.70
CA ILE A 38 18.62 -3.17 3.46
C ILE A 38 19.39 -3.97 4.51
N LEU A 39 18.71 -4.86 5.24
CA LEU A 39 19.35 -5.72 6.23
C LEU A 39 20.46 -6.58 5.60
N LEU A 40 20.20 -7.20 4.45
CA LEU A 40 21.18 -7.99 3.71
C LEU A 40 22.37 -7.15 3.25
N ILE A 41 22.14 -5.95 2.73
CA ILE A 41 23.22 -5.05 2.28
C ILE A 41 24.13 -4.69 3.46
N VAL A 42 23.54 -4.31 4.61
CA VAL A 42 24.30 -3.96 5.82
C VAL A 42 25.07 -5.17 6.34
N LEU A 43 24.42 -6.33 6.41
CA LEU A 43 25.04 -7.56 6.89
C LEU A 43 26.19 -7.99 5.97
N PHE A 44 25.98 -7.93 4.65
CA PHE A 44 26.99 -8.23 3.65
C PHE A 44 28.17 -7.27 3.72
N TYR A 45 27.93 -5.97 3.89
CA TYR A 45 28.98 -4.97 4.04
C TYR A 45 29.82 -5.21 5.30
N LEU A 46 29.16 -5.55 6.42
CA LEU A 46 29.83 -5.84 7.68
C LEU A 46 30.68 -7.12 7.57
N PHE A 47 30.16 -8.16 6.91
CA PHE A 47 30.90 -9.37 6.62
C PHE A 47 32.10 -9.11 5.70
N MET A 48 31.91 -8.37 4.59
CA MET A 48 32.99 -7.99 3.68
C MET A 48 34.11 -7.24 4.41
N THR A 49 33.77 -6.39 5.37
CA THR A 49 34.77 -5.66 6.17
C THR A 49 35.47 -6.55 7.21
N HIS A 50 34.75 -7.49 7.83
CA HIS A 50 35.31 -8.39 8.85
C HIS A 50 36.16 -9.53 8.28
N PHE A 51 35.87 -9.97 7.05
CA PHE A 51 36.57 -11.07 6.38
C PHE A 51 37.58 -10.61 5.33
N GLN A 52 37.83 -9.30 5.23
CA GLN A 52 38.96 -8.72 4.49
C GLN A 52 40.16 -8.56 5.43
#